data_AF-A0A5E3XRJ1-F1
#
_entry.id   AF-A0A5E3XRJ1-F1
#
_cell.length_a   1.000
_cell.length_b   1.000
_cell.length_c   1.000
_cell.angle_alpha   90.00
_cell.angle_beta   90.00
_cell.angle_gamma   90.00
#
_symmetry.space_group_name_H-M   'P 1'
#
loop_
_entity.id
_entity.type
_entity.pdbx_description
1 polymer ?
#
loop_
_entity_poly.entity_id
_entity_poly.type
_entity_poly.pdbx_seq_one_letter_code
_entity_poly.pdbx_strand_id
1 'polypeptide(L)'
;MLASLLNKFVCAVSFSTALWPGFPPLPFPRSRLPHWHLPWKSTGGIPQQVYDELVRYTQYSSAVYQPLCPNPLGNELVTEFTNLLTGVHGFVARDDGRQEVIVAFRGSQQLPDMLTDSNMLLIPLDSVGPPLNGSGDARVHAGFGVAFGSVSDLVLDIVVEQLRQYPSYSVVLTGHSMGGALAAIGGTLLKANATGAAVRVFTFGQPRTGDANFADLLDKLIGSDNVFRAVHTWDGVPTIIPRSLGYHHHSTEYWHFQEPPSRKNVRQCTGQEDPKCSAAVPSTGINLAHDVYFGQVMTTDATLCL
;
A
#
# COMPACT_ATOMS: atom_id res chain seq x y z
N MET A 1 -0.83 20.94 -27.60
CA MET A 1 -2.10 21.66 -27.28
C MET A 1 -3.03 20.82 -26.39
N LEU A 2 -3.09 19.49 -26.52
CA LEU A 2 -3.82 18.60 -25.59
C LEU A 2 -3.25 18.53 -24.16
N ALA A 3 -1.93 18.67 -23.96
CA ALA A 3 -1.31 18.65 -22.62
C ALA A 3 -1.69 19.87 -21.74
N SER A 4 -2.12 20.98 -22.35
CA SER A 4 -2.59 22.17 -21.64
C SER A 4 -4.04 22.05 -21.15
N LEU A 5 -4.82 21.13 -21.71
CA LEU A 5 -6.23 20.93 -21.37
C LEU A 5 -6.39 19.96 -20.18
N LEU A 6 -5.53 18.94 -20.09
CA LEU A 6 -5.45 18.04 -18.93
C LEU A 6 -5.06 18.78 -17.63
N ASN A 7 -4.13 19.73 -17.72
CA ASN A 7 -3.70 20.52 -16.56
C ASN A 7 -4.79 21.48 -16.04
N LYS A 8 -5.81 21.80 -16.87
CA LYS A 8 -6.99 22.58 -16.46
C LYS A 8 -8.11 21.71 -15.90
N PHE A 9 -8.18 20.42 -16.27
CA PHE A 9 -9.17 19.50 -15.74
C PHE A 9 -8.87 19.09 -14.28
N VAL A 10 -7.60 18.90 -13.93
CA VAL A 10 -7.17 18.61 -12.54
C VAL A 10 -7.43 19.78 -11.58
N CYS A 11 -7.51 21.02 -12.09
CA CYS A 11 -7.85 22.21 -11.30
C CYS A 11 -9.35 22.55 -11.25
N ALA A 12 -10.21 21.86 -12.00
CA ALA A 12 -11.62 22.24 -12.19
C ALA A 12 -12.64 21.25 -11.59
N VAL A 13 -12.19 20.23 -10.85
CA VAL A 13 -13.09 19.48 -9.97
C VAL A 13 -13.35 20.34 -8.72
N SER A 14 -14.15 21.39 -8.90
CA SER A 14 -14.90 21.96 -7.79
C SER A 14 -15.84 20.86 -7.29
N PHE A 15 -15.58 20.36 -6.09
CA PHE A 15 -16.54 19.57 -5.34
C PHE A 15 -17.86 20.33 -5.31
N SER A 16 -18.84 19.83 -6.06
CA SER A 16 -20.23 20.28 -5.92
C SER A 16 -20.67 19.86 -4.51
N THR A 17 -20.72 20.85 -3.62
CA THR A 17 -21.27 20.73 -2.27
C THR A 17 -22.77 20.52 -2.38
N ALA A 18 -23.19 19.27 -2.53
CA ALA A 18 -24.61 18.91 -2.60
C ALA A 18 -24.93 17.66 -1.79
N LEU A 19 -24.32 17.51 -0.61
CA LEU A 19 -24.85 16.70 0.49
C LEU A 19 -24.46 17.47 1.76
N TRP A 20 -25.36 17.58 2.74
CA TRP A 20 -25.26 18.35 4.00
C TRP A 20 -25.79 19.80 3.92
N PRO A 21 -27.10 20.03 4.17
CA PRO A 21 -27.63 21.37 4.35
C PRO A 21 -27.28 21.88 5.76
N GLY A 22 -26.48 22.95 5.87
CA GLY A 22 -26.39 23.69 7.15
C GLY A 22 -25.10 24.43 7.49
N PHE A 23 -24.00 24.28 6.74
CA PHE A 23 -22.77 25.03 7.04
C PHE A 23 -22.47 26.07 5.95
N PRO A 24 -22.21 27.35 6.32
CA PRO A 24 -21.77 28.35 5.35
C PRO A 24 -20.40 27.96 4.77
N PRO A 25 -20.12 28.29 3.50
CA PRO A 25 -18.82 27.99 2.88
C PRO A 25 -17.73 28.73 3.66
N LEU A 26 -16.89 27.97 4.36
CA LEU A 26 -15.69 28.51 4.99
C LEU A 26 -14.74 28.97 3.89
N PRO A 27 -14.20 30.20 3.96
CA PRO A 27 -13.19 30.64 3.01
C PRO A 27 -11.94 29.78 3.20
N PHE A 28 -11.57 28.98 2.20
CA PHE A 28 -10.30 28.27 2.17
C PHE A 28 -9.18 29.30 2.37
N PRO A 29 -8.45 29.27 3.50
CA PRO A 29 -7.21 30.01 3.57
C PRO A 29 -6.29 29.33 2.58
N ARG A 30 -5.60 30.10 1.73
CA ARG A 30 -4.34 29.67 1.10
C ARG A 30 -3.27 29.52 2.19
N SER A 31 -3.54 28.73 3.23
CA SER A 31 -2.61 28.43 4.31
C SER A 31 -1.60 27.45 3.77
N ARG A 32 -0.37 27.95 3.66
CA ARG A 32 0.88 27.22 3.41
C ARG A 32 0.76 25.80 3.97
N LEU A 33 0.90 24.80 3.09
CA LEU A 33 1.31 23.47 3.51
C LEU A 33 2.48 23.63 4.50
N PRO A 34 2.53 22.90 5.62
CA PRO A 34 3.62 23.04 6.57
C PRO A 34 4.95 22.87 5.80
N HIS A 35 5.69 23.98 5.67
CA HIS A 35 7.01 23.98 5.06
C HIS A 35 7.96 23.34 6.07
N TRP A 36 7.93 22.02 6.17
CA TRP A 36 8.95 21.27 6.89
C TRP A 36 10.29 21.59 6.23
N HIS A 37 11.13 22.39 6.90
CA HIS A 37 12.50 22.62 6.46
C HIS A 37 13.25 21.31 6.66
N LEU A 38 13.21 20.45 5.64
CA LEU A 38 13.98 19.22 5.62
C LEU A 38 15.47 19.60 5.61
N PRO A 39 16.27 19.22 6.63
CA PRO A 39 17.63 19.70 6.78
C PRO A 39 18.64 19.07 5.80
N TRP A 40 18.17 18.47 4.70
CA TRP A 40 18.97 17.72 3.75
C TRP A 40 18.57 18.06 2.31
N LYS A 41 19.56 18.36 1.46
CA LYS A 41 19.41 18.41 -0.01
C LYS A 41 19.55 17.00 -0.55
N SER A 42 18.51 16.43 -1.17
CA SER A 42 18.64 15.11 -1.81
C SER A 42 19.52 15.22 -3.05
N THR A 43 20.56 14.41 -3.14
CA THR A 43 21.38 14.25 -4.34
C THR A 43 21.05 12.90 -4.97
N GLY A 44 20.16 12.89 -5.97
CA GLY A 44 20.05 11.76 -6.92
C GLY A 44 18.64 11.29 -7.29
N GLY A 45 17.66 11.46 -6.40
CA GLY A 45 16.35 10.79 -6.56
C GLY A 45 16.49 9.26 -6.55
N ILE A 46 15.49 8.55 -7.07
CA ILE A 46 15.57 7.09 -7.31
C ILE A 46 15.74 6.76 -8.81
N PRO A 47 16.16 5.54 -9.18
CA PRO A 47 16.19 5.09 -10.58
C PRO A 47 14.82 5.23 -11.26
N GLN A 48 14.81 5.56 -12.56
CA GLN A 48 13.56 5.75 -13.31
C GLN A 48 12.69 4.49 -13.30
N GLN A 49 13.29 3.32 -13.52
CA GLN A 49 12.57 2.05 -13.48
C GLN A 49 11.83 1.82 -12.15
N VAL A 50 12.49 2.08 -11.01
CA VAL A 50 11.85 1.93 -9.69
C VAL A 50 10.69 2.91 -9.52
N TYR A 51 10.85 4.14 -10.00
CA TYR A 51 9.76 5.13 -9.99
C TYR A 51 8.57 4.68 -10.85
N ASP A 52 8.82 4.13 -12.04
CA ASP A 52 7.77 3.65 -12.94
C ASP A 52 7.00 2.45 -12.35
N GLU A 53 7.70 1.54 -11.65
CA GLU A 53 7.08 0.43 -10.91
C GLU A 53 6.21 0.96 -9.76
N LEU A 54 6.69 1.95 -8.99
CA LEU A 54 5.92 2.59 -7.92
C LEU A 54 4.64 3.24 -8.46
N VAL A 55 4.73 3.98 -9.57
CA VAL A 55 3.55 4.56 -10.24
C VAL A 55 2.57 3.47 -10.65
N ARG A 56 3.05 2.41 -11.31
CA ARG A 56 2.21 1.31 -11.81
C ARG A 56 1.47 0.59 -10.68
N TYR A 57 2.15 0.17 -9.62
CA TYR A 57 1.50 -0.59 -8.55
C TYR A 57 0.64 0.31 -7.64
N THR A 58 0.89 1.62 -7.64
CA THR A 58 -0.06 2.60 -7.07
C THR A 58 -1.38 2.57 -7.83
N GLN A 59 -1.34 2.48 -9.17
CA GLN A 59 -2.55 2.39 -9.99
C GLN A 59 -3.34 1.11 -9.69
N TYR A 60 -2.70 -0.06 -9.57
CA TYR A 60 -3.41 -1.28 -9.11
C TYR A 60 -4.02 -1.10 -7.71
N SER A 61 -3.28 -0.49 -6.78
CA SER A 61 -3.75 -0.17 -5.43
C SER A 61 -4.90 0.84 -5.40
N SER A 62 -5.06 1.65 -6.44
CA SER A 62 -6.19 2.57 -6.64
C SER A 62 -7.36 1.90 -7.36
N ALA A 63 -7.09 1.04 -8.34
CA ALA A 63 -8.08 0.33 -9.14
C ALA A 63 -8.99 -0.56 -8.28
N VAL A 64 -8.43 -1.18 -7.23
CA VAL A 64 -9.18 -2.05 -6.31
C VAL A 64 -10.21 -1.31 -5.45
N TYR A 65 -10.25 0.02 -5.49
CA TYR A 65 -11.33 0.80 -4.89
C TYR A 65 -12.53 0.99 -5.80
N GLN A 66 -12.39 0.70 -7.10
CA GLN A 66 -13.49 0.82 -8.04
C GLN A 66 -14.54 -0.25 -7.75
N PRO A 67 -15.84 0.08 -7.85
CA PRO A 67 -16.91 -0.89 -7.60
C PRO A 67 -16.98 -2.02 -8.64
N LEU A 68 -16.36 -1.84 -9.80
CA LEU A 68 -16.23 -2.87 -10.84
C LEU A 68 -14.89 -2.67 -11.55
N CYS A 69 -14.08 -3.73 -11.67
CA CYS A 69 -12.78 -3.65 -12.35
C CYS A 69 -12.52 -4.82 -13.31
N PRO A 70 -13.19 -4.86 -14.49
CA PRO A 70 -13.12 -6.02 -15.37
C PRO A 70 -11.75 -6.19 -16.03
N ASN A 71 -11.03 -5.10 -16.29
CA ASN A 71 -9.66 -5.13 -16.82
C ASN A 71 -8.73 -4.23 -16.01
N PRO A 72 -8.17 -4.70 -14.88
CA PRO A 72 -7.24 -3.91 -14.08
C PRO A 72 -6.01 -3.50 -14.90
N LEU A 73 -5.91 -2.21 -15.20
CA LEU A 73 -4.92 -1.58 -16.09
C LEU A 73 -4.89 -2.24 -17.48
N GLY A 74 -6.05 -2.67 -18.00
CA GLY A 74 -6.16 -3.36 -19.29
C GLY A 74 -5.69 -4.82 -19.28
N ASN A 75 -5.43 -5.40 -18.11
CA ASN A 75 -4.99 -6.80 -17.96
C ASN A 75 -6.15 -7.73 -17.58
N GLU A 76 -5.91 -9.04 -17.66
CA GLU A 76 -6.92 -10.03 -17.34
C GLU A 76 -7.25 -10.01 -15.84
N LEU A 77 -8.52 -9.79 -15.50
CA LEU A 77 -9.04 -10.10 -14.17
C LEU A 77 -9.19 -11.62 -14.03
N VAL A 78 -8.40 -12.22 -13.15
CA VAL A 78 -8.53 -13.65 -12.80
C VAL A 78 -9.76 -13.84 -11.92
N THR A 79 -9.87 -13.04 -10.86
CA THR A 79 -11.03 -13.06 -9.96
C THR A 79 -11.05 -11.85 -9.02
N GLU A 80 -12.24 -11.49 -8.54
CA GLU A 80 -12.44 -10.60 -7.41
C GLU A 80 -12.76 -11.43 -6.15
N PHE A 81 -12.33 -10.95 -4.99
CA PHE A 81 -12.64 -11.59 -3.71
C PHE A 81 -13.10 -10.55 -2.69
N THR A 82 -14.08 -10.94 -1.89
CA THR A 82 -14.63 -10.09 -0.82
C THR A 82 -15.00 -10.94 0.38
N ASN A 83 -14.70 -10.44 1.58
CA ASN A 83 -15.25 -10.95 2.83
C ASN A 83 -16.01 -9.82 3.53
N LEU A 84 -17.34 -9.91 3.56
CA LEU A 84 -18.20 -8.86 4.09
C LEU A 84 -18.08 -8.69 5.61
N LEU A 85 -17.71 -9.76 6.34
CA LEU A 85 -17.59 -9.72 7.80
C LEU A 85 -16.36 -8.95 8.25
N THR A 86 -15.25 -9.13 7.54
CA THR A 86 -13.97 -8.45 7.82
C THR A 86 -13.75 -7.20 6.96
N GLY A 87 -14.67 -6.90 6.05
CA GLY A 87 -14.58 -5.75 5.14
C GLY A 87 -13.45 -5.84 4.13
N VAL A 88 -12.87 -7.03 3.92
CA VAL A 88 -11.78 -7.23 2.96
C VAL A 88 -12.35 -7.27 1.55
N HIS A 89 -11.70 -6.55 0.64
CA HIS A 89 -11.99 -6.58 -0.79
C HIS A 89 -10.67 -6.52 -1.56
N GLY A 90 -10.60 -7.25 -2.66
CA GLY A 90 -9.42 -7.32 -3.50
C GLY A 90 -9.68 -8.03 -4.82
N PHE A 91 -8.66 -8.06 -5.67
CA PHE A 91 -8.68 -8.88 -6.88
C PHE A 91 -7.33 -9.55 -7.13
N VAL A 92 -7.37 -10.58 -7.96
CA VAL A 92 -6.21 -11.16 -8.62
C VAL A 92 -6.30 -10.83 -10.11
N ALA A 93 -5.24 -10.25 -10.66
CA ALA A 93 -5.10 -9.96 -12.08
C ALA A 93 -3.86 -10.66 -12.66
N ARG A 94 -3.83 -10.90 -13.97
CA ARG A 94 -2.69 -11.48 -14.68
C ARG A 94 -2.25 -10.55 -15.81
N ASP A 95 -1.00 -10.11 -15.76
CA ASP A 95 -0.36 -9.38 -16.86
C ASP A 95 0.56 -10.34 -17.62
N ASP A 96 0.10 -10.78 -18.79
CA ASP A 96 0.85 -11.68 -19.66
C ASP A 96 2.03 -11.00 -20.36
N GLY A 97 1.97 -9.68 -20.57
CA GLY A 97 3.05 -8.91 -21.18
C GLY A 97 4.26 -8.75 -20.26
N ARG A 98 4.02 -8.73 -18.93
CA ARG A 98 5.05 -8.67 -17.90
C ARG A 98 5.30 -10.00 -17.18
N GLN A 99 4.55 -11.04 -17.53
CA GLN A 99 4.62 -12.36 -16.91
C GLN A 99 4.50 -12.27 -15.38
N GLU A 100 3.42 -11.62 -14.91
CA GLU A 100 3.17 -11.43 -13.48
C GLU A 100 1.71 -11.63 -13.09
N VAL A 101 1.49 -12.18 -11.90
CA VAL A 101 0.20 -12.26 -11.22
C VAL A 101 0.17 -11.17 -10.15
N ILE A 102 -0.85 -10.32 -10.17
CA ILE A 102 -1.00 -9.18 -9.26
C ILE A 102 -2.14 -9.48 -8.29
N VAL A 103 -1.87 -9.39 -6.98
CA VAL A 103 -2.89 -9.42 -5.93
C VAL A 103 -3.01 -8.02 -5.34
N ALA A 104 -4.15 -7.36 -5.54
CA ALA A 104 -4.40 -6.03 -5.02
C ALA A 104 -5.43 -6.07 -3.88
N PHE A 105 -5.09 -5.45 -2.75
CA PHE A 105 -5.99 -5.32 -1.60
C PHE A 105 -6.45 -3.88 -1.42
N ARG A 106 -7.75 -3.71 -1.19
CA ARG A 106 -8.36 -2.43 -0.88
C ARG A 106 -8.12 -2.06 0.59
N GLY A 107 -7.90 -0.78 0.87
CA GLY A 107 -7.94 -0.26 2.24
C GLY A 107 -9.38 -0.16 2.79
N SER A 108 -9.51 -0.01 4.10
CA SER A 108 -10.82 0.01 4.79
C SER A 108 -11.40 1.42 4.92
N GLN A 109 -12.73 1.51 4.99
CA GLN A 109 -13.41 2.73 5.46
C GLN A 109 -13.42 2.85 6.99
N GLN A 110 -13.09 1.76 7.70
CA GLN A 110 -13.02 1.66 9.17
C GLN A 110 -11.57 1.77 9.68
N LEU A 111 -10.67 2.31 8.85
CA LEU A 111 -9.27 2.53 9.21
C LEU A 111 -9.07 3.27 10.54
N PRO A 112 -9.83 4.34 10.86
CA PRO A 112 -9.70 4.99 12.16
C PRO A 112 -9.89 4.00 13.32
N ASP A 113 -10.99 3.24 13.31
CA ASP A 113 -11.35 2.30 14.38
C ASP A 113 -10.30 1.19 14.56
N MET A 114 -9.71 0.71 13.45
CA MET A 114 -8.64 -0.30 13.51
C MET A 114 -7.35 0.22 14.14
N LEU A 115 -7.10 1.53 14.09
CA LEU A 115 -5.83 2.15 14.46
C LEU A 115 -5.86 2.82 15.84
N THR A 116 -7.04 2.98 16.47
CA THR A 116 -7.20 3.70 17.75
C THR A 116 -7.61 2.82 18.93
N ASP A 117 -8.13 1.61 18.70
CA ASP A 117 -8.78 0.79 19.74
C ASP A 117 -7.94 -0.42 20.20
N SER A 118 -8.58 -1.39 20.87
CA SER A 118 -8.05 -2.69 21.31
C SER A 118 -7.50 -3.61 20.20
N ASN A 119 -7.46 -3.14 18.94
CA ASN A 119 -6.97 -3.88 17.78
C ASN A 119 -5.47 -3.75 17.53
N MET A 120 -4.77 -2.84 18.22
CA MET A 120 -3.30 -2.77 18.21
C MET A 120 -2.61 -3.94 18.95
N LEU A 121 -3.36 -4.98 19.34
CA LEU A 121 -2.78 -6.21 19.88
C LEU A 121 -1.95 -6.93 18.81
N LEU A 122 -0.82 -7.47 19.22
CA LEU A 122 0.05 -8.29 18.38
C LEU A 122 -0.31 -9.78 18.56
N ILE A 123 -0.81 -10.43 17.50
CA ILE A 123 -1.09 -11.87 17.47
C ILE A 123 0.01 -12.63 16.72
N PRO A 124 0.28 -13.91 17.04
CA PRO A 124 1.26 -14.72 16.31
C PRO A 124 0.89 -14.84 14.83
N LEU A 125 1.87 -14.67 13.93
CA LEU A 125 1.66 -14.81 12.48
C LEU A 125 1.11 -16.19 12.10
N ASP A 126 1.47 -17.24 12.84
CA ASP A 126 0.98 -18.62 12.64
C ASP A 126 -0.53 -18.78 12.81
N SER A 127 -1.20 -17.80 13.42
CA SER A 127 -2.66 -17.81 13.58
C SER A 127 -3.43 -17.18 12.42
N VAL A 128 -2.72 -16.63 11.42
CA VAL A 128 -3.29 -15.78 10.36
C VAL A 128 -3.55 -16.54 9.05
N GLY A 129 -3.00 -17.73 8.86
CA GLY A 129 -3.16 -18.47 7.61
C GLY A 129 -2.60 -19.89 7.71
N PRO A 130 -2.23 -20.50 6.57
CA PRO A 130 -1.65 -21.84 6.57
C PRO A 130 -0.42 -21.93 7.47
N PRO A 131 -0.20 -23.07 8.16
CA PRO A 131 0.91 -23.25 9.08
C PRO A 131 2.25 -22.89 8.45
N LEU A 132 3.05 -22.09 9.14
CA LEU A 132 4.37 -21.67 8.67
C LEU A 132 5.47 -22.48 9.35
N ASN A 133 6.41 -22.97 8.55
CA ASN A 133 7.68 -23.43 9.08
C ASN A 133 8.64 -22.25 9.19
N GLY A 134 8.99 -21.84 10.41
CA GLY A 134 10.05 -20.85 10.65
C GLY A 134 9.57 -19.39 10.72
N SER A 135 8.32 -19.15 11.09
CA SER A 135 7.80 -17.83 11.49
C SER A 135 8.41 -17.30 12.80
N GLY A 136 8.93 -18.20 13.64
CA GLY A 136 9.53 -17.84 14.94
C GLY A 136 8.52 -17.10 15.83
N ASP A 137 8.98 -16.01 16.45
CA ASP A 137 8.13 -15.17 17.31
C ASP A 137 7.48 -14.00 16.53
N ALA A 138 7.38 -14.07 15.20
CA ALA A 138 6.79 -13.01 14.38
C ALA A 138 5.32 -12.78 14.74
N ARG A 139 4.98 -11.51 15.01
CA ARG A 139 3.61 -11.10 15.34
C ARG A 139 3.13 -9.97 14.45
N VAL A 140 1.83 -9.97 14.16
CA VAL A 140 1.16 -8.95 13.35
C VAL A 140 0.01 -8.32 14.10
N HIS A 141 -0.39 -7.13 13.65
CA HIS A 141 -1.57 -6.43 14.15
C HIS A 141 -2.80 -7.35 14.08
N ALA A 142 -3.53 -7.53 15.19
CA ALA A 142 -4.66 -8.44 15.29
C ALA A 142 -5.72 -8.18 14.22
N GLY A 143 -6.06 -6.91 14.00
CA GLY A 143 -7.04 -6.54 12.97
C GLY A 143 -6.58 -6.86 11.54
N PHE A 144 -5.29 -6.69 11.23
CA PHE A 144 -4.77 -7.00 9.89
C PHE A 144 -4.62 -8.50 9.68
N GLY A 145 -4.20 -9.22 10.73
CA GLY A 145 -4.13 -10.67 10.73
C GLY A 145 -5.50 -11.31 10.55
N VAL A 146 -6.52 -10.91 11.32
CA VAL A 146 -7.89 -11.42 11.16
C VAL A 146 -8.44 -11.09 9.77
N ALA A 147 -8.21 -9.87 9.28
CA ALA A 147 -8.63 -9.48 7.94
C ALA A 147 -7.99 -10.35 6.86
N PHE A 148 -6.66 -10.48 6.84
CA PHE A 148 -5.99 -11.32 5.84
C PHE A 148 -6.41 -12.79 5.97
N GLY A 149 -6.44 -13.34 7.19
CA GLY A 149 -6.82 -14.74 7.43
C GLY A 149 -8.23 -15.09 6.97
N SER A 150 -9.13 -14.11 6.93
CA SER A 150 -10.49 -14.32 6.41
C SER A 150 -10.56 -14.58 4.89
N VAL A 151 -9.46 -14.32 4.17
CA VAL A 151 -9.33 -14.56 2.72
C VAL A 151 -8.06 -15.33 2.35
N SER A 152 -7.26 -15.77 3.32
CA SER A 152 -5.92 -16.31 3.08
C SER A 152 -5.95 -17.55 2.19
N ASP A 153 -6.80 -18.52 2.51
CA ASP A 153 -6.85 -19.80 1.78
C ASP A 153 -7.27 -19.56 0.32
N LEU A 154 -8.32 -18.76 0.13
CA LEU A 154 -8.79 -18.38 -1.20
C LEU A 154 -7.69 -17.72 -2.02
N VAL A 155 -7.07 -16.66 -1.49
CA VAL A 155 -6.06 -15.88 -2.22
C VAL A 155 -4.83 -16.73 -2.53
N LEU A 156 -4.33 -17.48 -1.54
CA LEU A 156 -3.13 -18.31 -1.71
C LEU A 156 -3.38 -19.45 -2.71
N ASP A 157 -4.55 -20.11 -2.66
CA ASP A 157 -4.91 -21.17 -3.60
C ASP A 157 -5.01 -20.64 -5.04
N ILE A 158 -5.65 -19.47 -5.24
CA ILE A 158 -5.74 -18.84 -6.56
C ILE A 158 -4.34 -18.54 -7.11
N VAL A 159 -3.46 -17.93 -6.30
CA VAL A 159 -2.09 -17.59 -6.74
C VAL A 159 -1.29 -18.85 -7.05
N VAL A 160 -1.37 -19.89 -6.22
CA VAL A 160 -0.71 -21.18 -6.47
C VAL A 160 -1.21 -21.81 -7.76
N GLU A 161 -2.51 -21.74 -8.03
CA GLU A 161 -3.08 -22.26 -9.27
C GLU A 161 -2.63 -21.47 -10.50
N GLN A 162 -2.56 -20.14 -10.42
CA GLN A 162 -1.99 -19.32 -11.49
C GLN A 162 -0.51 -19.66 -11.74
N LEU A 163 0.28 -19.88 -10.69
CA LEU A 163 1.69 -20.29 -10.83
C LEU A 163 1.85 -21.70 -11.40
N ARG A 164 0.89 -22.61 -11.19
CA ARG A 164 0.89 -23.93 -11.85
C ARG A 164 0.65 -23.81 -13.36
N GLN A 165 -0.27 -22.94 -13.76
CA GLN A 165 -0.61 -22.71 -15.16
C GLN A 165 0.47 -21.87 -15.87
N TYR A 166 1.11 -20.94 -15.15
CA TYR A 166 2.10 -20.00 -15.64
C TYR A 166 3.38 -20.04 -14.80
N PRO A 167 4.18 -21.12 -14.86
CA PRO A 167 5.31 -21.36 -13.95
C PRO A 167 6.49 -20.39 -14.09
N SER A 168 6.52 -19.58 -15.15
CA SER A 168 7.53 -18.52 -15.33
C SER A 168 7.13 -17.19 -14.72
N TYR A 169 5.89 -17.05 -14.22
CA TYR A 169 5.37 -15.77 -13.79
C TYR A 169 5.85 -15.42 -12.39
N SER A 170 6.06 -14.13 -12.16
CA SER A 170 6.27 -13.58 -10.82
C SER A 170 4.95 -13.23 -10.14
N VAL A 171 4.96 -12.99 -8.84
CA VAL A 171 3.80 -12.53 -8.08
C VAL A 171 4.09 -11.16 -7.48
N VAL A 172 3.15 -10.24 -7.62
CA VAL A 172 3.18 -8.93 -6.98
C VAL A 172 1.99 -8.81 -6.03
N LEU A 173 2.25 -8.49 -4.77
CA LEU A 173 1.19 -8.11 -3.84
C LEU A 173 1.24 -6.61 -3.63
N THR A 174 0.08 -5.97 -3.70
CA THR A 174 -0.01 -4.53 -3.56
C THR A 174 -1.25 -4.06 -2.83
N GLY A 175 -1.18 -2.87 -2.27
CA GLY A 175 -2.33 -2.26 -1.63
C GLY A 175 -2.00 -0.90 -1.02
N HIS A 176 -3.04 -0.12 -0.88
CA HIS A 176 -3.00 1.19 -0.23
C HIS A 176 -3.58 1.09 1.19
N SER A 177 -3.00 1.84 2.13
CA SER A 177 -3.44 1.90 3.53
C SER A 177 -3.47 0.52 4.20
N MET A 178 -4.59 0.10 4.81
CA MET A 178 -4.78 -1.27 5.31
C MET A 178 -4.49 -2.32 4.24
N GLY A 179 -4.82 -2.07 2.96
CA GLY A 179 -4.50 -2.98 1.86
C GLY A 179 -3.00 -3.23 1.74
N GLY A 180 -2.17 -2.23 2.05
CA GLY A 180 -0.72 -2.39 2.14
C GLY A 180 -0.29 -3.34 3.27
N ALA A 181 -0.96 -3.30 4.43
CA ALA A 181 -0.71 -4.24 5.52
C ALA A 181 -1.09 -5.67 5.12
N LEU A 182 -2.25 -5.85 4.47
CA LEU A 182 -2.67 -7.16 3.95
C LEU A 182 -1.71 -7.70 2.88
N ALA A 183 -1.20 -6.83 1.99
CA ALA A 183 -0.21 -7.20 0.98
C ALA A 183 1.11 -7.68 1.61
N ALA A 184 1.59 -7.04 2.68
CA ALA A 184 2.80 -7.48 3.39
C ALA A 184 2.62 -8.80 4.14
N ILE A 185 1.49 -9.00 4.81
CA ILE A 185 1.14 -10.27 5.45
C ILE A 185 1.04 -11.38 4.38
N GLY A 186 0.26 -11.14 3.33
CA GLY A 186 0.05 -12.09 2.26
C GLY A 186 1.33 -12.45 1.50
N GLY A 187 2.21 -11.48 1.26
CA GLY A 187 3.48 -11.72 0.57
C GLY A 187 4.40 -12.60 1.40
N THR A 188 4.44 -12.36 2.71
CA THR A 188 5.18 -13.19 3.68
C THR A 188 4.65 -14.62 3.69
N LEU A 189 3.32 -14.80 3.83
CA LEU A 189 2.67 -16.11 3.87
C LEU A 189 2.80 -16.87 2.55
N LEU A 190 2.66 -16.18 1.42
CA LEU A 190 2.86 -16.75 0.09
C LEU A 190 4.30 -17.23 -0.08
N LYS A 191 5.29 -16.38 0.22
CA LYS A 191 6.70 -16.73 0.03
C LYS A 191 7.14 -17.87 0.93
N ALA A 192 6.61 -17.93 2.15
CA ALA A 192 6.85 -19.03 3.08
C ALA A 192 6.27 -20.38 2.60
N ASN A 193 5.07 -20.36 2.00
CA ASN A 193 4.39 -21.57 1.53
C ASN A 193 4.71 -21.96 0.07
N ALA A 194 5.18 -21.01 -0.74
CA ALA A 194 5.53 -21.17 -2.15
C ALA A 194 6.99 -20.74 -2.41
N THR A 195 7.94 -21.51 -1.86
CA THR A 195 9.38 -21.15 -1.79
C THR A 195 10.01 -20.77 -3.14
N GLY A 196 9.54 -21.37 -4.24
CA GLY A 196 10.04 -21.13 -5.60
C GLY A 196 9.50 -19.86 -6.29
N ALA A 197 8.44 -19.24 -5.79
CA ALA A 197 7.83 -18.07 -6.44
C ALA A 197 8.70 -16.82 -6.29
N ALA A 198 8.89 -16.06 -7.38
CA ALA A 198 9.44 -14.72 -7.31
C ALA A 198 8.33 -13.77 -6.81
N VAL A 199 8.46 -13.27 -5.58
CA VAL A 199 7.43 -12.43 -4.93
C VAL A 199 7.98 -11.02 -4.75
N ARG A 200 7.19 -10.01 -5.10
CA ARG A 200 7.44 -8.60 -4.78
C ARG A 200 6.25 -8.00 -4.04
N VAL A 201 6.52 -7.04 -3.17
CA VAL A 201 5.48 -6.37 -2.37
C VAL A 201 5.60 -4.86 -2.52
N PHE A 202 4.52 -4.22 -2.98
CA PHE A 202 4.44 -2.76 -3.17
C PHE A 202 3.31 -2.18 -2.34
N THR A 203 3.63 -1.34 -1.35
CA THR A 203 2.65 -0.79 -0.43
C THR A 203 2.68 0.73 -0.41
N PHE A 204 1.51 1.34 -0.23
CA PHE A 204 1.34 2.80 -0.28
C PHE A 204 0.61 3.25 0.99
N GLY A 205 1.23 4.12 1.79
CA GLY A 205 0.62 4.57 3.05
C GLY A 205 0.40 3.46 4.07
N GLN A 206 1.20 2.39 3.99
CA GLN A 206 1.04 1.22 4.84
C GLN A 206 1.32 1.57 6.31
N PRO A 207 0.41 1.28 7.26
CA PRO A 207 0.68 1.38 8.69
C PRO A 207 1.67 0.30 9.14
N ARG A 208 2.37 0.51 10.26
CA ARG A 208 3.20 -0.55 10.85
C ARG A 208 2.38 -1.82 11.04
N THR A 209 2.80 -2.90 10.40
CA THR A 209 1.95 -4.10 10.21
C THR A 209 2.16 -5.16 11.27
N GLY A 210 3.34 -5.20 11.89
CA GLY A 210 3.70 -6.16 12.92
C GLY A 210 4.89 -5.72 13.75
N ASP A 211 5.45 -6.63 14.53
CA ASP A 211 6.62 -6.39 15.36
C ASP A 211 7.94 -6.46 14.56
N ALA A 212 9.06 -6.23 15.24
CA ALA A 212 10.39 -6.34 14.65
C ALA A 212 10.67 -7.73 14.07
N ASN A 213 10.18 -8.80 14.72
CA ASN A 213 10.35 -10.17 14.23
C ASN A 213 9.62 -10.38 12.89
N PHE A 214 8.40 -9.84 12.75
CA PHE A 214 7.67 -9.86 11.48
C PHE A 214 8.38 -9.03 10.39
N ALA A 215 8.85 -7.84 10.73
CA ALA A 215 9.58 -6.98 9.79
C ALA A 215 10.85 -7.68 9.26
N ASP A 216 11.65 -8.28 10.16
CA ASP A 216 12.86 -9.02 9.81
C ASP A 216 12.55 -10.29 9.01
N LEU A 217 11.47 -11.01 9.35
CA LEU A 217 11.03 -12.20 8.64
C LEU A 217 10.64 -11.88 7.19
N LEU A 218 9.86 -10.81 6.99
CA LEU A 218 9.44 -10.35 5.66
C LEU A 218 10.67 -9.98 4.82
N ASP A 219 11.57 -9.15 5.37
CA ASP A 219 12.80 -8.72 4.70
C ASP A 219 13.67 -9.93 4.31
N LYS A 220 13.75 -10.95 5.17
CA LYS A 220 14.51 -12.18 4.93
C LYS A 220 13.89 -13.07 3.87
N LEU A 221 12.56 -13.28 3.90
CA LEU A 221 11.88 -14.22 3.00
C LEU A 221 11.76 -13.66 1.58
N ILE A 222 11.41 -12.38 1.45
CA ILE A 222 11.14 -11.73 0.17
C ILE A 222 12.41 -11.09 -0.41
N GLY A 223 13.29 -10.61 0.47
CA GLY A 223 14.48 -9.83 0.13
C GLY A 223 14.18 -8.34 0.09
N SER A 224 15.05 -7.53 0.71
CA SER A 224 14.90 -6.06 0.82
C SER A 224 14.78 -5.34 -0.52
N ASP A 225 15.29 -5.94 -1.60
CA ASP A 225 15.22 -5.41 -2.97
C ASP A 225 13.89 -5.68 -3.68
N ASN A 226 13.03 -6.52 -3.08
CA ASN A 226 11.73 -6.93 -3.62
C ASN A 226 10.56 -6.36 -2.80
N VAL A 227 10.83 -5.53 -1.81
CA VAL A 227 9.83 -4.89 -0.95
C VAL A 227 9.93 -3.38 -1.09
N PHE A 228 8.79 -2.73 -1.28
CA PHE A 228 8.71 -1.33 -1.64
C PHE A 228 7.62 -0.66 -0.79
N ARG A 229 8.03 0.08 0.24
CA ARG A 229 7.09 0.81 1.11
C ARG A 229 7.07 2.29 0.77
N ALA A 230 6.08 2.72 0.01
CA ALA A 230 5.95 4.12 -0.39
C ALA A 230 5.22 4.96 0.67
N VAL A 231 5.81 6.11 0.99
CA VAL A 231 5.22 7.12 1.89
C VAL A 231 5.12 8.45 1.16
N HIS A 232 3.99 9.13 1.31
CA HIS A 232 3.75 10.39 0.64
C HIS A 232 3.83 11.57 1.61
N THR A 233 4.75 12.51 1.33
CA THR A 233 4.93 13.79 2.02
C THR A 233 4.79 13.70 3.54
N TRP A 234 3.64 14.10 4.09
CA TRP A 234 3.32 14.15 5.52
C TRP A 234 2.17 13.20 5.91
N ASP A 235 1.93 12.18 5.11
CA ASP A 235 1.01 11.09 5.42
C ASP A 235 1.33 10.51 6.81
N GLY A 236 0.35 10.57 7.71
CA GLY A 236 0.50 10.15 9.10
C GLY A 236 0.20 8.68 9.33
N VAL A 237 -0.41 7.97 8.38
CA VAL A 237 -0.80 6.56 8.55
C VAL A 237 0.40 5.64 8.76
N PRO A 238 1.52 5.76 8.03
CA PRO A 238 2.68 4.91 8.24
C PRO A 238 3.21 4.95 9.66
N THR A 239 3.11 6.06 10.37
CA THR A 239 3.66 6.22 11.72
C THR A 239 2.60 6.26 12.83
N ILE A 240 1.32 6.02 12.51
CA ILE A 240 0.19 6.18 13.43
C ILE A 240 0.23 5.20 14.63
N ILE A 241 0.61 3.93 14.41
CA ILE A 241 0.80 2.94 15.49
C ILE A 241 2.22 3.09 16.01
N PRO A 242 2.47 3.60 17.23
CA PRO A 242 3.82 3.96 17.67
C PRO A 242 4.73 2.75 17.94
N ARG A 243 6.04 2.91 17.71
CA ARG A 243 7.06 1.91 18.04
C ARG A 243 7.10 1.49 19.51
N SER A 244 6.67 2.37 20.43
CA SER A 244 6.61 2.04 21.86
C SER A 244 5.68 0.88 22.19
N LEU A 245 4.79 0.50 21.26
CA LEU A 245 3.93 -0.68 21.35
C LEU A 245 4.57 -1.94 20.72
N GLY A 246 5.85 -1.89 20.34
CA GLY A 246 6.58 -3.01 19.75
C GLY A 246 6.44 -3.16 18.24
N TYR A 247 5.75 -2.23 17.57
CA TYR A 247 5.54 -2.24 16.12
C TYR A 247 6.73 -1.70 15.34
N HIS A 248 7.04 -2.34 14.21
CA HIS A 248 8.12 -1.96 13.32
C HIS A 248 7.66 -2.02 11.86
N HIS A 249 8.29 -1.20 11.02
CA HIS A 249 8.17 -1.31 9.57
C HIS A 249 9.17 -2.34 9.04
N HIS A 250 8.83 -3.02 7.95
CA HIS A 250 9.83 -3.71 7.13
C HIS A 250 10.69 -2.72 6.34
N SER A 251 11.78 -3.21 5.76
CA SER A 251 12.75 -2.37 5.06
C SER A 251 12.27 -1.83 3.72
N THR A 252 13.07 -0.86 3.26
CA THR A 252 13.05 -0.18 1.97
C THR A 252 11.85 0.75 1.77
N GLU A 253 11.91 1.87 2.48
CA GLU A 253 11.00 2.99 2.25
C GLU A 253 11.39 3.83 1.04
N TYR A 254 10.37 4.21 0.27
CA TYR A 254 10.44 5.16 -0.84
C TYR A 254 9.60 6.38 -0.48
N TRP A 255 10.23 7.40 0.08
CA TRP A 255 9.56 8.59 0.55
C TRP A 255 9.46 9.64 -0.57
N HIS A 256 8.24 9.85 -1.08
CA HIS A 256 7.90 10.96 -1.96
C HIS A 256 7.79 12.23 -1.12
N PHE A 257 8.92 12.91 -0.89
CA PHE A 257 9.04 13.95 0.13
C PHE A 257 8.54 15.33 -0.33
N GLN A 258 8.32 15.53 -1.63
CA GLN A 258 7.94 16.83 -2.19
C GLN A 258 7.16 16.70 -3.51
N GLU A 259 6.16 17.55 -3.71
CA GLU A 259 5.45 17.70 -4.98
C GLU A 259 6.21 18.61 -5.99
N PRO A 260 6.05 18.42 -7.31
CA PRO A 260 5.15 17.47 -7.99
C PRO A 260 5.72 16.04 -8.06
N PRO A 261 4.93 15.03 -8.48
CA PRO A 261 5.40 13.65 -8.60
C PRO A 261 6.55 13.54 -9.60
N SER A 262 7.71 13.11 -9.11
CA SER A 262 8.91 12.89 -9.92
C SER A 262 9.90 11.99 -9.21
N ARG A 263 10.65 11.17 -9.95
CA ARG A 263 11.74 10.36 -9.37
C ARG A 263 12.78 11.18 -8.59
N LYS A 264 12.94 12.48 -8.92
CA LYS A 264 13.86 13.40 -8.24
C LYS A 264 13.37 13.80 -6.84
N ASN A 265 12.06 13.72 -6.63
CA ASN A 265 11.39 14.06 -5.38
C ASN A 265 11.08 12.83 -4.53
N VAL A 266 11.65 11.68 -4.88
CA VAL A 266 11.55 10.44 -4.11
C VAL A 266 12.93 10.08 -3.58
N ARG A 267 12.98 9.70 -2.31
CA ARG A 267 14.17 9.23 -1.64
C ARG A 267 13.99 7.77 -1.25
N GLN A 268 14.96 6.93 -1.59
CA GLN A 268 15.08 5.60 -0.99
C GLN A 268 15.76 5.74 0.38
N CYS A 269 15.12 5.20 1.39
CA CYS A 269 15.53 5.28 2.79
C CYS A 269 16.23 3.98 3.20
N THR A 270 17.14 4.09 4.17
CA THR A 270 17.98 2.97 4.58
C THR A 270 17.44 2.30 5.84
N GLY A 271 17.35 0.98 5.82
CA GLY A 271 16.81 0.18 6.93
C GLY A 271 15.28 0.28 7.03
N GLN A 272 14.77 -0.15 8.18
CA GLN A 272 13.33 -0.23 8.45
C GLN A 272 12.68 1.13 8.69
N GLU A 273 13.34 2.03 9.43
CA GLU A 273 12.83 3.38 9.73
C GLU A 273 13.96 4.42 9.81
N ASP A 274 14.41 4.94 8.66
CA ASP A 274 15.42 6.00 8.60
C ASP A 274 14.90 7.29 9.26
N PRO A 275 15.49 7.78 10.37
CA PRO A 275 15.06 9.01 11.03
C PRO A 275 15.27 10.26 10.17
N LYS A 276 15.90 10.15 8.99
CA LYS A 276 16.05 11.23 7.99
C LYS A 276 14.98 11.18 6.90
N CYS A 277 14.03 10.25 6.96
CA CYS A 277 12.92 10.07 6.02
C CYS A 277 11.56 10.42 6.65
N SER A 278 10.47 9.74 6.27
CA SER A 278 9.12 10.04 6.79
C SER A 278 9.02 9.87 8.30
N ALA A 279 9.88 9.07 8.92
CA ALA A 279 9.98 8.95 10.38
C ALA A 279 10.35 10.27 11.09
N ALA A 280 10.90 11.26 10.37
CA ALA A 280 11.15 12.60 10.89
C ALA A 280 9.87 13.47 10.99
N VAL A 281 8.81 13.06 10.31
CA VAL A 281 7.54 13.80 10.26
C VAL A 281 6.62 13.26 11.36
N PRO A 282 6.20 14.10 12.33
CA PRO A 282 5.24 13.66 13.33
C PRO A 282 3.93 13.20 12.69
N SER A 283 3.42 12.04 13.12
CA SER A 283 2.12 11.56 12.64
C SER A 283 1.03 12.54 13.04
N THR A 284 0.15 12.85 12.09
CA THR A 284 -1.08 13.60 12.31
C THR A 284 -2.32 12.73 12.12
N GLY A 285 -2.14 11.39 12.13
CA GLY A 285 -3.17 10.43 11.79
C GLY A 285 -3.47 10.39 10.28
N ILE A 286 -4.68 9.96 9.93
CA ILE A 286 -5.17 9.95 8.54
C ILE A 286 -5.36 11.40 8.08
N ASN A 287 -4.77 11.75 6.94
CA ASN A 287 -4.77 13.10 6.43
C ASN A 287 -4.76 13.16 4.90
N LEU A 288 -4.83 14.35 4.31
CA LEU A 288 -4.93 14.52 2.85
C LEU A 288 -3.75 13.95 2.05
N ALA A 289 -2.55 13.85 2.65
CA ALA A 289 -1.43 13.22 1.97
C ALA A 289 -1.60 11.70 1.82
N HIS A 290 -2.46 11.09 2.64
CA HIS A 290 -2.78 9.67 2.56
C HIS A 290 -3.66 9.31 1.36
N ASP A 291 -4.28 10.26 0.65
CA ASP A 291 -5.18 9.93 -0.46
C ASP A 291 -4.52 10.02 -1.83
N VAL A 292 -3.22 10.35 -1.90
CA VAL A 292 -2.51 10.58 -3.16
C VAL A 292 -1.11 9.95 -3.11
N TYR A 293 -0.76 9.16 -4.12
CA TYR A 293 0.61 8.63 -4.27
C TYR A 293 1.04 8.75 -5.73
N PHE A 294 2.23 9.30 -5.96
CA PHE A 294 2.83 9.43 -7.29
C PHE A 294 1.90 10.06 -8.36
N GLY A 295 1.02 10.97 -7.96
CA GLY A 295 0.05 11.64 -8.83
C GLY A 295 -1.27 10.89 -9.02
N GLN A 296 -1.38 9.67 -8.51
CA GLN A 296 -2.63 8.91 -8.46
C GLN A 296 -3.42 9.30 -7.23
N VAL A 297 -4.61 9.88 -7.42
CA VAL A 297 -5.59 10.06 -6.34
C VAL A 297 -6.29 8.71 -6.15
N MET A 298 -6.26 8.19 -4.92
CA MET A 298 -6.93 6.93 -4.58
C MET A 298 -8.43 7.05 -4.85
N THR A 299 -9.06 5.98 -5.34
CA THR A 299 -10.52 5.82 -5.54
C THR A 299 -11.18 6.58 -6.71
N THR A 300 -10.52 7.54 -7.35
CA THR A 300 -11.19 8.48 -8.27
C THR A 300 -11.03 8.18 -9.76
N ASP A 301 -10.22 7.19 -10.13
CA ASP A 301 -9.89 6.90 -11.53
C ASP A 301 -10.45 5.54 -11.98
N ALA A 302 -11.67 5.58 -12.51
CA ALA A 302 -12.32 4.42 -13.11
C ALA A 302 -11.66 3.96 -14.41
N THR A 303 -10.82 4.78 -15.05
CA THR A 303 -10.12 4.40 -16.29
C THR A 303 -9.06 3.33 -16.06
N LEU A 304 -8.63 3.15 -14.79
CA LEU A 304 -7.72 2.08 -14.38
C LEU A 304 -8.33 0.68 -14.51
N CYS A 305 -9.62 0.57 -14.81
CA CYS A 305 -10.36 -0.69 -14.88
C CYS A 305 -10.86 -1.01 -16.29
N LEU A 306 -10.43 -0.23 -17.29
CA LEU A 306 -10.81 -0.36 -18.70
C LEU A 306 -9.81 -1.20 -19.49
#